data_AF-A0A261DCC6-F1
#
_entry.id   AF-A0A261DCC6-F1
#
_cell.length_a   1.000
_cell.length_b   1.000
_cell.length_c   1.000
_cell.angle_alpha   90.00
_cell.angle_beta   90.00
_cell.angle_gamma   90.00
#
_symmetry.space_group_name_H-M   'P 1'
#
loop_
_entity.id
_entity.type
_entity.pdbx_description
1 polymer ?
#
loop_
_entity_poly.entity_id
_entity_poly.type
_entity_poly.pdbx_seq_one_letter_code
_entity_poly.pdbx_strand_id
1 'polypeptide(L)'
;MLILSLKNQKEFDLVNKLGKKFHSPYFITVIAKDFTKLLTKLNAGNNAAGKTTNQTRLCKKSGEVLLLFGIKAGRKLGNAVIRNKIKRRIRHLIRLLSKETQIKPNSWAIIIIPKKGFDQIDFATLLSELYRIFSKA
;
A
#
# COMPACT_ATOMS: atom_id res chain seq x y z
N MET A 1 2.71 -2.07 14.57
CA MET A 1 1.94 -1.66 13.38
C MET A 1 1.85 -2.85 12.43
N LEU A 2 0.65 -3.27 12.06
CA LEU A 2 0.45 -4.43 11.19
C LEU A 2 0.41 -3.97 9.73
N ILE A 3 1.29 -4.51 8.87
CA ILE A 3 1.24 -4.29 7.42
C ILE A 3 0.61 -5.52 6.77
N LEU A 4 -0.50 -5.33 6.07
CA LEU A 4 -1.14 -6.37 5.27
C LEU A 4 -1.09 -6.03 3.78
N SER A 5 -1.03 -7.06 2.95
CA SER A 5 -1.12 -6.89 1.49
C SER A 5 -2.58 -6.71 1.08
N LEU A 6 -2.83 -5.77 0.16
CA LEU A 6 -4.01 -5.80 -0.71
C LEU A 6 -3.95 -7.08 -1.54
N LYS A 7 -5.04 -7.84 -1.58
CA LYS A 7 -5.12 -9.18 -2.16
C LYS A 7 -5.83 -9.22 -3.49
N ASN A 8 -6.92 -8.46 -3.62
CA ASN A 8 -7.86 -8.61 -4.74
C ASN A 8 -7.90 -7.36 -5.62
N GLN A 9 -8.14 -7.53 -6.92
CA GLN A 9 -8.25 -6.41 -7.86
C GLN A 9 -9.30 -5.38 -7.42
N LYS A 10 -10.45 -5.82 -6.89
CA LYS A 10 -11.49 -4.94 -6.32
C LYS A 10 -10.95 -4.02 -5.22
N GLU A 11 -10.03 -4.50 -4.38
CA GLU A 11 -9.42 -3.67 -3.33
C GLU A 11 -8.48 -2.64 -3.95
N PHE A 12 -7.69 -3.02 -4.96
CA PHE A 12 -6.86 -2.08 -5.71
C PHE A 12 -7.71 -0.99 -6.38
N ASP A 13 -8.83 -1.37 -7.00
CA ASP A 13 -9.72 -0.43 -7.68
C ASP A 13 -10.37 0.54 -6.68
N LEU A 14 -10.79 0.04 -5.51
CA LEU A 14 -11.35 0.86 -4.45
C LEU A 14 -10.34 1.91 -3.93
N VAL A 15 -9.10 1.49 -3.67
CA VAL A 15 -8.03 2.42 -3.26
C VAL A 15 -7.71 3.42 -4.37
N ASN A 16 -7.73 3.00 -5.64
CA ASN A 16 -7.54 3.94 -6.76
C ASN A 16 -8.68 4.94 -6.93
N LYS A 17 -9.91 4.55 -6.60
CA LYS A 17 -11.09 5.42 -6.67
C LYS A 17 -11.12 6.45 -5.55
N LEU A 18 -10.72 6.06 -4.34
CA LEU A 18 -10.86 6.88 -3.13
C LEU A 18 -9.56 7.58 -2.71
N GLY A 19 -8.43 7.05 -3.12
CA GLY A 19 -7.11 7.56 -2.74
C GLY A 19 -6.65 8.73 -3.58
N LYS A 20 -5.88 9.62 -2.96
CA LYS A 20 -5.19 10.71 -3.65
C LYS A 20 -3.88 10.19 -4.24
N LYS A 21 -3.57 10.61 -5.46
CA LYS A 21 -2.33 10.24 -6.17
C LYS A 21 -1.25 11.29 -5.92
N PHE A 22 -0.05 10.83 -5.61
CA PHE A 22 1.15 11.63 -5.44
C PHE A 22 2.19 11.18 -6.45
N HIS A 23 2.75 12.14 -7.17
CA HIS A 23 3.67 11.88 -8.28
C HIS A 23 5.11 12.20 -7.85
N SER A 24 5.99 11.22 -7.99
CA SER A 24 7.45 11.38 -7.93
C SER A 24 8.04 11.11 -9.31
N PRO A 25 9.25 11.62 -9.63
CA PRO A 25 9.98 11.21 -10.83
C PRO A 25 10.11 9.69 -10.98
N TYR A 26 10.16 8.94 -9.88
CA TYR A 26 10.48 7.49 -9.89
C TYR A 26 9.27 6.57 -9.70
N PHE A 27 8.20 7.04 -9.06
CA PHE A 27 7.00 6.24 -8.79
C PHE A 27 5.78 7.13 -8.56
N ILE A 28 4.60 6.51 -8.58
CA ILE A 28 3.34 7.13 -8.16
C ILE A 28 2.89 6.41 -6.89
N THR A 29 2.48 7.17 -5.88
CA THR A 29 1.90 6.64 -4.64
C THR A 29 0.44 7.03 -4.58
N VAL A 30 -0.45 6.07 -4.37
CA VAL A 30 -1.87 6.30 -4.12
C VAL A 30 -2.12 6.06 -2.64
N ILE A 31 -2.69 7.05 -1.95
CA ILE A 31 -2.93 6.99 -0.50
C ILE A 31 -4.42 7.22 -0.26
N ALA A 32 -5.08 6.24 0.34
CA ALA A 32 -6.45 6.35 0.85
C ALA A 32 -6.42 6.32 2.38
N LYS A 33 -6.91 7.37 3.03
CA LYS A 33 -7.03 7.48 4.50
C LYS A 33 -8.34 6.83 4.96
N ASP A 34 -8.41 6.40 6.23
CA ASP A 34 -9.61 5.80 6.87
C ASP A 34 -10.21 4.57 6.13
N PHE A 35 -9.40 3.85 5.38
CA PHE A 35 -9.82 2.77 4.51
C PHE A 35 -10.39 1.54 5.26
N THR A 36 -9.89 1.21 6.45
CA THR A 36 -10.46 0.06 7.20
C THR A 36 -11.89 0.29 7.66
N LYS A 37 -12.27 1.53 8.02
CA LYS A 37 -13.66 1.89 8.36
C LYS A 37 -14.58 1.67 7.15
N LEU A 38 -14.06 1.93 5.96
CA LEU A 38 -14.79 1.66 4.72
C LEU A 38 -14.88 0.16 4.44
N LEU A 39 -13.78 -0.57 4.65
CA LEU A 39 -13.73 -2.02 4.45
C LEU A 39 -14.67 -2.75 5.42
N THR A 40 -14.78 -2.30 6.67
CA THR A 40 -15.72 -2.86 7.65
C THR A 40 -17.17 -2.59 7.27
N LYS A 41 -17.51 -1.38 6.78
CA LYS A 41 -18.85 -1.06 6.24
C LYS A 41 -19.22 -1.95 5.04
N LEU A 42 -18.30 -2.11 4.09
CA LEU A 42 -18.53 -2.94 2.91
C LEU A 42 -18.71 -4.43 3.24
N ASN A 43 -18.03 -4.93 4.27
CA ASN A 43 -18.17 -6.32 4.72
C ASN A 43 -19.41 -6.54 5.61
N ALA A 44 -19.87 -5.52 6.34
CA ALA A 44 -21.07 -5.62 7.19
C ALA A 44 -22.36 -5.89 6.37
N GLY A 45 -22.42 -5.40 5.12
CA GLY A 45 -23.54 -5.67 4.20
C GLY A 45 -23.50 -7.03 3.49
N ASN A 46 -22.36 -7.74 3.52
CA ASN A 46 -22.19 -9.04 2.85
C ASN A 46 -22.39 -10.25 3.79
N ASN A 47 -22.98 -10.03 4.98
CA ASN A 47 -23.30 -11.08 5.95
C ASN A 47 -24.50 -11.97 5.54
N ALA A 48 -24.56 -12.39 4.27
CA ALA A 48 -25.45 -13.46 3.81
C ALA A 48 -24.68 -14.70 3.31
N ALA A 49 -23.35 -14.65 3.20
CA ALA A 49 -22.56 -15.82 2.78
C ALA A 49 -21.13 -15.81 3.36
N GLY A 50 -21.00 -16.25 4.61
CA GLY A 50 -19.93 -17.11 5.17
C GLY A 50 -18.45 -17.01 4.75
N LYS A 51 -17.96 -15.96 4.09
CA LYS A 51 -16.53 -15.82 3.73
C LYS A 51 -15.99 -14.45 4.13
N THR A 52 -15.93 -14.20 5.45
CA THR A 52 -15.15 -13.08 5.98
C THR A 52 -13.68 -13.34 5.64
N THR A 53 -13.06 -12.54 4.78
CA THR A 53 -11.63 -12.65 4.49
C THR A 53 -10.85 -12.58 5.82
N ASN A 54 -9.96 -13.54 6.11
CA ASN A 54 -9.26 -13.67 7.40
C ASN A 54 -8.61 -12.37 7.91
N GLN A 55 -8.29 -11.42 7.02
CA GLN A 55 -7.70 -10.12 7.37
C GLN A 55 -8.65 -9.21 8.17
N THR A 56 -9.95 -9.16 7.87
CA THR A 56 -10.90 -8.32 8.62
C THR A 56 -11.18 -8.85 10.03
N ARG A 57 -10.99 -10.17 10.26
CA ARG A 57 -11.10 -10.78 11.59
C ARG A 57 -9.90 -10.48 12.48
N LEU A 58 -8.68 -10.47 11.91
CA LEU A 58 -7.46 -10.07 12.64
C LEU A 58 -7.56 -8.64 13.18
N CYS A 59 -8.09 -7.71 12.37
CA CYS A 59 -8.19 -6.30 12.74
C CYS A 59 -9.21 -6.00 13.84
N LYS A 60 -10.24 -6.86 14.01
CA LYS A 60 -11.28 -6.67 15.06
C LYS A 60 -10.82 -7.12 16.46
N LYS A 61 -9.81 -7.98 16.56
CA LYS A 61 -9.41 -8.60 17.83
C LYS A 61 -8.32 -7.85 18.59
N SER A 62 -7.43 -7.13 17.90
CA SER A 62 -6.19 -6.64 18.53
C SER A 62 -6.15 -5.13 18.80
N GLY A 63 -7.13 -4.33 18.33
CA GLY A 63 -7.04 -2.86 18.42
C GLY A 63 -5.83 -2.28 17.66
N GLU A 64 -5.11 -3.12 16.92
CA GLU A 64 -3.87 -2.75 16.28
C GLU A 64 -4.12 -1.98 15.01
N VAL A 65 -3.24 -1.03 14.82
CA VAL A 65 -3.34 -0.13 13.72
C VAL A 65 -2.82 -0.76 12.42
N LEU A 66 -3.68 -0.74 11.40
CA LEU A 66 -3.45 -1.43 10.13
C LEU A 66 -2.99 -0.50 9.00
N LEU A 67 -1.99 -0.97 8.25
CA LEU A 67 -1.64 -0.46 6.93
C LEU A 67 -1.90 -1.52 5.87
N LEU A 68 -2.73 -1.19 4.88
CA LEU A 68 -2.89 -2.01 3.69
C LEU A 68 -1.95 -1.52 2.60
N PHE A 69 -1.28 -2.46 1.93
CA PHE A 69 -0.24 -2.13 0.97
C PHE A 69 -0.35 -2.97 -0.32
N GLY A 70 -0.21 -2.31 -1.47
CA GLY A 70 -0.20 -2.94 -2.78
C GLY A 70 0.94 -2.42 -3.67
N ILE A 71 1.40 -3.27 -4.60
CA ILE A 71 2.41 -2.90 -5.60
C ILE A 71 1.88 -3.20 -6.99
N LYS A 72 1.89 -2.20 -7.89
CA LYS A 72 1.55 -2.38 -9.31
C LYS A 72 2.79 -2.37 -10.19
N ALA A 73 3.50 -3.50 -10.24
CA ALA A 73 4.69 -3.69 -11.08
C ALA A 73 4.34 -4.42 -12.39
N GLY A 74 3.94 -3.67 -13.42
CA GLY A 74 3.53 -4.20 -14.73
C GLY A 74 4.69 -4.72 -15.61
N ARG A 75 4.37 -5.42 -16.71
CA ARG A 75 5.35 -5.99 -17.65
C ARG A 75 6.29 -4.96 -18.28
N LYS A 76 5.81 -3.71 -18.47
CA LYS A 76 6.57 -2.58 -19.03
C LYS A 76 7.84 -2.18 -18.25
N LEU A 77 8.00 -2.68 -17.02
CA LEU A 77 9.15 -2.39 -16.17
C LEU A 77 10.34 -3.32 -16.45
N GLY A 78 10.11 -4.43 -17.16
CA GLY A 78 11.15 -5.40 -17.50
C GLY A 78 10.74 -6.85 -17.20
N ASN A 79 11.75 -7.72 -17.23
CA ASN A 79 11.61 -9.15 -17.01
C ASN A 79 11.21 -9.48 -15.54
N ALA A 80 10.93 -10.75 -15.27
CA ALA A 80 10.50 -11.19 -13.95
C ALA A 80 11.52 -10.84 -12.84
N VAL A 81 12.81 -10.93 -13.14
CA VAL A 81 13.90 -10.64 -12.18
C VAL A 81 13.88 -9.16 -11.79
N ILE A 82 13.83 -8.25 -12.77
CA ILE A 82 13.75 -6.80 -12.55
C ILE A 82 12.50 -6.45 -11.74
N ARG A 83 11.32 -6.96 -12.15
CA ARG A 83 10.07 -6.71 -11.41
C ARG A 83 10.13 -7.23 -9.97
N ASN A 84 10.77 -8.37 -9.73
CA ASN A 84 10.94 -8.93 -8.39
C ASN A 84 11.91 -8.10 -7.55
N LYS A 85 13.02 -7.61 -8.13
CA LYS A 85 13.92 -6.63 -7.48
C LYS A 85 13.14 -5.39 -7.07
N ILE A 86 12.37 -4.79 -7.97
CA ILE A 86 11.51 -3.63 -7.70
C ILE A 86 10.56 -3.92 -6.52
N LYS A 87 9.78 -5.02 -6.57
CA LYS A 87 8.86 -5.40 -5.49
C LYS A 87 9.56 -5.60 -4.15
N ARG A 88 10.76 -6.19 -4.13
CA ARG A 88 11.57 -6.36 -2.91
C ARG A 88 11.98 -5.01 -2.33
N ARG A 89 12.49 -4.09 -3.17
CA ARG A 89 12.90 -2.74 -2.75
C ARG A 89 11.73 -1.95 -2.19
N ILE A 90 10.58 -1.95 -2.86
CA ILE A 90 9.38 -1.23 -2.39
C ILE A 90 8.91 -1.80 -1.04
N ARG A 91 8.87 -3.13 -0.87
CA ARG A 91 8.55 -3.73 0.44
C ARG A 91 9.52 -3.29 1.53
N HIS A 92 10.80 -3.12 1.22
CA HIS A 92 11.77 -2.63 2.20
C HIS A 92 11.50 -1.17 2.58
N LEU A 93 11.23 -0.30 1.60
CA LEU A 93 10.87 1.11 1.84
C LEU A 93 9.66 1.23 2.77
N ILE A 94 8.58 0.48 2.50
CA ILE A 94 7.36 0.52 3.34
C ILE A 94 7.62 0.00 4.75
N ARG A 95 8.51 -0.99 4.91
CA ARG A 95 8.89 -1.49 6.25
C ARG A 95 9.64 -0.42 7.05
N LEU A 96 10.57 0.31 6.43
CA LEU A 96 11.28 1.41 7.10
C LEU A 96 10.31 2.52 7.49
N LEU A 97 9.47 2.95 6.54
CA LEU A 97 8.41 3.94 6.75
C LEU A 97 7.48 3.56 7.92
N SER A 98 7.14 2.28 8.07
CA SER A 98 6.30 1.80 9.18
C SER A 98 6.98 1.81 10.54
N LYS A 99 8.31 1.74 10.59
CA LYS A 99 9.09 1.75 11.84
C LYS A 99 9.29 3.18 12.35
N GLU A 100 9.46 4.14 11.46
CA GLU A 100 9.79 5.54 11.81
C GLU A 100 8.60 6.37 12.29
N THR A 101 7.42 5.77 12.55
CA THR A 101 6.24 6.43 13.17
C THR A 101 5.64 7.65 12.46
N GLN A 102 6.17 8.07 11.30
CA GLN A 102 5.64 9.20 10.52
C GLN A 102 4.26 8.94 9.90
N ILE A 103 3.88 7.66 9.70
CA ILE A 103 2.51 7.32 9.35
C ILE A 103 1.73 7.23 10.64
N LYS A 104 0.85 8.22 10.91
CA LYS A 104 -0.25 8.00 11.85
C LYS A 104 -1.10 6.88 11.27
N PRO A 105 -1.06 5.68 11.85
CA PRO A 105 -1.78 4.61 11.23
C PRO A 105 -3.24 4.88 11.66
N ASN A 106 -4.01 5.48 10.77
CA ASN A 106 -5.44 5.67 10.93
C ASN A 106 -6.06 4.93 9.75
N SER A 107 -5.71 3.64 9.64
CA SER A 107 -6.30 2.73 8.66
C SER A 107 -6.03 3.12 7.21
N TRP A 108 -4.77 3.38 6.86
CA TRP A 108 -4.42 3.79 5.50
C TRP A 108 -4.29 2.59 4.56
N ALA A 109 -4.60 2.84 3.28
CA ALA A 109 -4.27 1.94 2.19
C ALA A 109 -3.35 2.65 1.19
N ILE A 110 -2.25 2.01 0.84
CA ILE A 110 -1.20 2.56 -0.03
C ILE A 110 -1.01 1.64 -1.24
N ILE A 111 -0.95 2.22 -2.43
CA ILE A 111 -0.48 1.54 -3.64
C ILE A 111 0.74 2.27 -4.17
N ILE A 112 1.82 1.53 -4.44
CA ILE A 112 2.99 2.06 -5.15
C ILE A 112 3.03 1.52 -6.59
N ILE A 113 3.14 2.46 -7.53
CA ILE A 113 3.23 2.21 -8.97
C ILE A 113 4.60 2.71 -9.45
N PRO A 114 5.63 1.83 -9.51
CA PRO A 114 6.96 2.20 -9.97
C PRO A 114 6.96 2.59 -11.45
N LYS A 115 7.84 3.53 -11.82
CA LYS A 115 8.13 3.92 -13.22
C LYS A 115 9.32 3.14 -13.78
N LYS A 116 9.54 3.25 -15.09
CA LYS A 116 10.69 2.61 -15.77
C LYS A 116 12.00 3.12 -15.16
N GLY A 117 12.96 2.21 -14.94
CA GLY A 117 14.25 2.54 -14.33
C GLY A 117 14.28 2.57 -12.80
N PHE A 118 13.15 2.31 -12.10
CA PHE A 118 13.10 2.28 -10.63
C PHE A 118 14.15 1.37 -9.99
N ASP A 119 14.49 0.25 -10.64
CA ASP A 119 15.46 -0.73 -10.16
C ASP A 119 16.91 -0.24 -10.17
N GLN A 120 17.20 0.85 -10.88
CA GLN A 120 18.53 1.45 -11.04
C GLN A 120 18.74 2.67 -10.13
N ILE A 121 17.66 3.29 -9.65
CA ILE A 121 17.75 4.44 -8.75
C ILE A 121 18.35 4.02 -7.43
N ASP A 122 19.16 4.87 -6.81
CA ASP A 122 19.71 4.61 -5.48
C ASP A 122 18.59 4.46 -4.42
N PHE A 123 18.83 3.59 -3.43
CA PHE A 123 17.82 3.29 -2.41
C PHE A 123 17.57 4.50 -1.49
N ALA A 124 18.60 5.27 -1.14
CA ALA A 124 18.43 6.45 -0.29
C ALA A 124 17.64 7.55 -1.01
N THR A 125 17.85 7.72 -2.32
CA THR A 125 17.03 8.62 -3.15
C THR A 125 15.56 8.20 -3.16
N LEU A 126 15.27 6.90 -3.31
CA LEU A 126 13.89 6.41 -3.25
C LEU A 126 13.25 6.61 -1.88
N LEU A 127 14.03 6.47 -0.80
CA LEU A 127 13.57 6.65 0.57
C LEU A 127 13.25 8.10 0.89
N SER A 128 14.15 9.03 0.53
CA SER A 128 13.93 10.48 0.71
C SER A 128 12.72 10.97 -0.09
N GLU A 129 12.55 10.52 -1.33
CA GLU A 129 11.36 10.81 -2.14
C GLU A 129 10.08 10.28 -1.52
N LEU A 130 10.13 9.09 -0.90
CA LEU A 130 8.99 8.54 -0.19
C LEU A 130 8.64 9.41 1.01
N TYR A 131 9.59 9.79 1.86
CA TYR A 131 9.33 10.69 2.98
C TYR A 131 8.76 12.05 2.52
N ARG A 132 9.28 12.61 1.43
CA ARG A 132 8.76 13.85 0.83
C ARG A 132 7.30 13.74 0.37
N ILE A 133 6.87 12.56 -0.10
CA ILE A 133 5.46 12.33 -0.45
C ILE A 133 4.62 12.25 0.82
N PHE A 134 5.08 11.52 1.83
CA PHE A 134 4.32 11.31 3.07
C PHE A 134 4.20 12.57 3.93
N SER A 135 5.17 13.49 3.86
CA SER A 135 5.04 14.80 4.52
C SER A 135 3.94 15.68 3.90
N LYS A 136 3.56 15.42 2.65
CA LYS A 136 2.48 16.12 1.93
C LYS A 136 1.12 15.41 2.01
N ALA A 137 1.09 14.20 2.56
CA ALA A 137 -0.04 13.28 2.45
C ALA A 137 -1.10 13.53 3.53
#